data_AF-A0A8J2L7L7-F1
#
_entry.id   AF-A0A8J2L7L7-F1
#
_cell.length_a   1.000
_cell.length_b   1.000
_cell.length_c   1.000
_cell.angle_alpha   90.00
_cell.angle_beta   90.00
_cell.angle_gamma   90.00
#
_symmetry.space_group_name_H-M   'P 1'
#
loop_
_entity.id
_entity.type
_entity.pdbx_description
1 polymer ?
#
loop_
_entity_poly.entity_id
_entity_poly.type
_entity_poly.pdbx_seq_one_letter_code
_entity_poly.pdbx_strand_id
1 'polypeptide(L)'
;MSLSRIQAALDNVGLRNRYLQKFVEHQVDDETVEEIVSDTTLAMNLNAIIPVVGHRIKFQKAFKALPIEPTSSINNVPLNDPVSVRIIKCVLI
;
A
#
# COMPACT_ATOMS: atom_id res chain seq x y z
N MET A 1 5.06 -9.93 6.13
CA MET A 1 5.07 -8.48 6.34
C MET A 1 5.39 -7.79 5.02
N SER A 2 4.59 -6.81 4.59
CA SER A 2 4.65 -6.17 3.25
C SER A 2 4.57 -4.64 3.36
N LEU A 3 5.17 -3.92 2.40
CA LEU A 3 5.12 -2.45 2.24
C LEU A 3 4.19 -2.01 1.09
N SER A 4 3.32 -2.91 0.65
CA SER A 4 2.46 -2.75 -0.52
C SER A 4 1.57 -1.50 -0.44
N ARG A 5 0.96 -1.23 0.73
CA ARG A 5 0.03 -0.12 0.89
C ARG A 5 0.76 1.20 1.09
N ILE A 6 1.87 1.23 1.85
CA ILE A 6 2.73 2.41 1.95
C ILE A 6 3.23 2.82 0.57
N GLN A 7 3.72 1.87 -0.23
CA GLN A 7 4.22 2.14 -1.57
C GLN A 7 3.11 2.69 -2.48
N ALA A 8 1.92 2.06 -2.49
CA ALA A 8 0.78 2.53 -3.27
C ALA A 8 0.30 3.93 -2.82
N ALA A 9 0.28 4.19 -1.52
CA ALA A 9 -0.10 5.49 -0.97
C ALA A 9 0.90 6.59 -1.37
N LEU A 10 2.20 6.29 -1.33
CA LEU A 10 3.25 7.19 -1.77
C LEU A 10 3.24 7.41 -3.29
N ASP A 11 2.94 6.38 -4.08
CA ASP A 11 2.79 6.48 -5.54
C ASP A 11 1.60 7.39 -5.91
N ASN A 12 0.45 7.22 -5.24
CA ASN A 12 -0.74 8.05 -5.46
C ASN A 12 -0.54 9.56 -5.21
N VAL A 13 0.43 9.92 -4.37
CA VAL A 13 0.75 11.33 -4.06
C VAL A 13 2.05 11.81 -4.69
N GLY A 14 2.71 10.98 -5.50
CA GLY A 14 3.97 11.31 -6.18
C GLY A 14 5.17 11.47 -5.24
N LEU A 15 5.17 10.80 -4.09
CA LEU A 15 6.20 10.95 -3.05
C LEU A 15 7.05 9.68 -2.84
N ARG A 16 6.84 8.62 -3.61
CA ARG A 16 7.55 7.33 -3.48
C ARG A 16 9.06 7.48 -3.40
N ASN A 17 9.67 8.09 -4.41
CA ASN A 17 11.14 8.23 -4.46
C ASN A 17 11.71 9.08 -3.32
N ARG A 18 10.88 9.85 -2.62
CA ARG A 18 11.30 10.77 -1.56
C ARG A 18 11.27 10.15 -0.17
N TYR A 19 10.31 9.25 0.08
CA TYR A 19 10.05 8.74 1.42
C TYR A 19 10.06 7.22 1.54
N LEU A 20 9.92 6.45 0.43
CA LEU A 20 9.85 4.98 0.52
C LEU A 20 11.09 4.38 1.20
N GLN A 21 12.29 4.85 0.86
CA GLN A 21 13.52 4.39 1.53
C GLN A 21 13.51 4.67 3.04
N LYS A 22 12.93 5.79 3.48
CA LYS A 22 12.88 6.13 4.91
C LYS A 22 11.95 5.19 5.67
N PHE A 23 10.84 4.75 5.07
CA PHE A 23 9.98 3.73 5.67
C PHE A 23 10.74 2.40 5.85
N VAL A 24 11.57 2.02 4.87
CA VAL A 24 12.43 0.83 4.96
C VAL A 24 13.49 0.98 6.05
N GLU A 25 14.20 2.11 6.09
CA GLU A 25 15.24 2.39 7.10
C GLU A 25 14.70 2.39 8.54
N HIS A 26 13.49 2.91 8.73
CA HIS A 26 12.83 2.96 10.03
C HIS A 26 12.08 1.66 10.35
N GLN A 27 12.13 0.65 9.47
CA GLN A 27 11.42 -0.63 9.60
C GLN A 27 9.92 -0.44 9.88
N VAL A 28 9.31 0.58 9.26
CA VAL A 28 7.89 0.89 9.43
C VAL A 28 7.10 0.20 8.32
N ASP A 29 6.16 -0.66 8.72
CA ASP A 29 5.32 -1.47 7.84
C ASP A 29 3.87 -0.98 7.74
N ASP A 30 3.08 -1.64 6.87
CA ASP A 30 1.69 -1.28 6.61
C ASP A 30 0.84 -1.32 7.91
N GLU A 31 1.06 -2.30 8.79
CA GLU A 31 0.37 -2.42 10.09
C GLU A 31 0.72 -1.26 11.03
N THR A 32 2.02 -0.95 11.16
CA THR A 32 2.49 0.18 11.96
C THR A 32 1.91 1.50 11.46
N VAL A 33 1.82 1.70 10.15
CA VAL A 33 1.21 2.91 9.58
C VAL A 33 -0.30 2.94 9.83
N GLU A 34 -0.99 1.82 9.71
CA GLU A 34 -2.42 1.72 10.02
C GLU A 34 -2.71 2.06 11.49
N GLU A 35 -1.88 1.59 12.42
CA GLU A 35 -1.93 1.97 13.83
C GLU A 35 -1.65 3.46 14.02
N ILE A 36 -0.59 4.03 13.41
CA ILE A 36 -0.28 5.47 13.50
C ILE A 36 -1.42 6.34 12.94
N VAL A 37 -2.06 5.88 11.87
CA VAL A 37 -3.13 6.60 11.19
C VAL A 37 -4.45 6.53 11.97
N SER A 38 -4.60 5.53 12.83
CA SER A 38 -5.78 5.27 13.67
C SER A 38 -5.62 5.79 15.10
N ASP A 39 -4.40 5.82 15.64
CA ASP A 39 -4.03 6.29 16.97
C ASP A 39 -2.98 7.41 16.90
N THR A 40 -3.40 8.62 17.27
CA THR A 40 -2.60 9.85 17.23
C THR A 40 -1.34 9.82 18.10
N THR A 41 -1.24 8.88 19.04
CA THR A 41 -0.14 8.80 20.00
C THR A 41 1.17 8.31 19.36
N LEU A 42 1.10 7.54 18.27
CA LEU A 42 2.26 7.03 17.51
C LEU A 42 2.67 7.93 16.34
N ALA A 43 1.99 9.07 16.14
CA ALA A 43 2.23 10.00 15.05
C ALA A 43 3.66 10.60 15.01
N MET A 44 4.41 10.55 16.12
CA MET A 44 5.80 11.01 16.16
C MET A 44 6.71 10.26 15.18
N ASN A 45 6.47 8.96 14.93
CA ASN A 45 7.28 8.18 13.99
C ASN A 45 7.03 8.60 12.53
N LEU A 46 5.80 8.95 12.17
CA LEU A 46 5.48 9.45 10.83
C LEU A 46 6.04 10.85 10.57
N ASN A 47 6.17 11.68 11.62
CA ASN A 47 6.79 13.00 11.53
C ASN A 47 8.29 12.90 11.23
N ALA A 48 8.99 11.90 11.75
CA ALA A 48 10.40 11.66 11.47
C ALA A 48 10.62 11.24 9.99
N ILE A 49 9.74 10.38 9.49
CA ILE A 49 9.82 9.85 8.12
C ILE A 49 9.39 10.92 7.09
N ILE A 50 8.27 11.60 7.35
CA ILE A 50 7.70 12.64 6.50
C ILE A 50 7.64 13.96 7.31
N PRO A 51 8.73 14.75 7.34
CA PRO A 51 8.78 15.98 8.13
C PRO A 51 7.86 17.09 7.61
N VAL A 52 7.55 17.07 6.31
CA VAL A 52 6.69 18.07 5.68
C VAL A 52 5.22 17.80 5.99
N VAL A 53 4.57 18.73 6.73
CA VAL A 53 3.17 18.62 7.17
C VAL A 53 2.21 18.34 6.02
N GLY A 54 2.31 19.10 4.93
CA GLY A 54 1.43 18.91 3.77
C GLY A 54 1.59 17.55 3.08
N HIS A 55 2.80 16.98 3.08
CA HIS A 55 3.05 15.65 2.53
C HIS A 55 2.47 14.56 3.42
N ARG A 56 2.55 14.71 4.75
CA ARG A 56 1.90 13.79 5.69
C ARG A 56 0.40 13.75 5.49
N ILE A 57 -0.25 14.92 5.44
CA ILE A 57 -1.70 14.99 5.26
C ILE A 57 -2.11 14.29 3.96
N LYS A 58 -1.39 14.55 2.86
CA LYS A 58 -1.63 13.88 1.57
C LYS A 58 -1.44 12.36 1.68
N PHE A 59 -0.33 11.91 2.28
CA PHE A 59 -0.03 10.50 2.47
C PHE A 59 -1.08 9.80 3.34
N GLN A 60 -1.44 10.36 4.50
CA GLN A 60 -2.45 9.80 5.41
C GLN A 60 -3.82 9.69 4.71
N LYS A 61 -4.21 10.71 3.95
CA LYS A 61 -5.45 10.67 3.17
C LYS A 61 -5.41 9.59 2.08
N ALA A 62 -4.29 9.47 1.36
CA ALA A 62 -4.11 8.43 0.35
C ALA A 62 -4.10 7.03 0.97
N PHE A 63 -3.41 6.84 2.09
CA PHE A 63 -3.31 5.57 2.80
C PHE A 63 -4.67 5.12 3.35
N LYS A 64 -5.46 6.03 3.95
CA LYS A 64 -6.85 5.76 4.37
C LYS A 64 -7.79 5.45 3.21
N ALA A 65 -7.54 6.00 2.03
CA ALA A 65 -8.37 5.81 0.85
C ALA A 65 -8.07 4.49 0.12
N LEU A 66 -6.94 3.83 0.42
CA LEU A 66 -6.64 2.51 -0.13
C LEU A 66 -7.54 1.48 0.54
N PRO A 67 -8.20 0.60 -0.25
CA PRO A 67 -8.96 -0.49 0.32
C PRO A 67 -8.03 -1.33 1.19
N ILE A 68 -8.46 -1.62 2.42
CA ILE A 68 -7.85 -2.64 3.25
C ILE A 68 -8.21 -3.94 2.51
N GLU A 69 -7.28 -4.54 1.77
CA GLU A 69 -7.46 -5.94 1.42
C GLU A 69 -7.53 -6.69 2.76
N PRO A 70 -8.68 -7.29 3.13
CA PRO A 70 -8.69 -8.11 4.31
C PRO A 70 -7.66 -9.21 4.04
N THR A 71 -6.70 -9.37 4.95
CA THR A 71 -5.84 -10.55 5.02
C THR A 71 -6.73 -11.75 5.33
N SER A 72 -7.47 -12.19 4.32
CA SER A 72 -8.16 -13.46 4.31
C SER A 72 -7.06 -14.51 4.26
N SER A 73 -6.63 -14.92 5.46
CA SER A 73 -5.95 -16.19 5.69
C SER A 73 -6.88 -17.30 5.20
N ILE A 74 -6.79 -17.64 3.91
CA ILE A 74 -7.43 -18.82 3.34
C ILE A 74 -6.32 -19.73 2.84
N ASN A 75 -6.31 -20.93 3.42
CA ASN A 75 -5.42 -22.05 3.22
C ASN A 75 -5.05 -22.34 1.75
N ASN A 76 -3.84 -22.87 1.56
CA ASN A 76 -3.36 -23.57 0.36
C ASN A 76 -4.40 -24.55 -0.21
N VAL A 77 -4.75 -24.40 -1.48
CA VAL A 77 -5.08 -25.53 -2.36
C VAL A 77 -4.52 -25.24 -3.77
N PRO A 78 -3.56 -26.03 -4.30
CA PRO A 78 -3.24 -25.97 -5.71
C PRO A 78 -4.31 -26.77 -6.49
N LEU A 79 -5.19 -26.09 -7.21
CA LEU A 79 -6.03 -26.74 -8.21
C LEU A 79 -5.44 -26.52 -9.61
N ASN A 80 -4.57 -27.45 -9.99
CA ASN A 80 -4.40 -27.84 -11.38
C ASN A 80 -5.79 -28.25 -11.94
N ASP A 81 -6.27 -27.60 -13.01
CA ASP A 81 -6.37 -28.22 -14.34
C ASP A 81 -6.93 -27.22 -15.40
N PRO A 82 -6.64 -27.42 -16.70
CA PRO A 82 -6.79 -26.44 -17.77
C PRO A 82 -8.13 -26.58 -18.50
N VAL A 83 -8.86 -25.47 -18.66
CA VAL A 83 -9.98 -25.42 -19.60
C VAL A 83 -9.65 -24.45 -20.72
N SER A 84 -9.33 -25.04 -21.87
CA SER A 84 -9.27 -24.40 -23.17
C SER A 84 -10.55 -23.61 -23.46
N VAL A 85 -10.43 -22.30 -23.64
CA VAL A 85 -11.41 -21.55 -24.45
C VAL A 85 -10.67 -20.80 -25.54
N ARG A 86 -10.89 -21.28 -26.76
CA ARG A 86 -10.40 -20.75 -28.04
C ARG A 86 -11.26 -19.56 -28.47
N ILE A 87 -10.59 -18.48 -28.91
CA ILE A 87 -10.98 -17.57 -30.03
C ILE A 87 -12.21 -16.66 -29.68
N ILE A 88 -12.17 -15.35 -29.90
CA ILE A 88 -12.43 -14.69 -31.20
C ILE A 88 -11.74 -13.33 -31.29
N LYS A 89 -11.16 -13.11 -32.47
CA LYS A 89 -10.41 -11.97 -33.00
C LYS A 89 -11.35 -10.81 -33.43
N CYS A 90 -10.75 -9.66 -33.75
CA CYS A 90 -11.21 -8.64 -34.71
C CYS A 90 -12.19 -7.57 -34.17
N VAL A 91 -12.08 -6.26 -34.44
CA VAL A 91 -11.38 -5.45 -35.46
C VAL A 91 -11.12 -4.03 -34.90
N LEU A 92 -10.01 -3.39 -35.31
CA LEU A 92 -9.80 -1.94 -35.28
C LEU A 92 -10.51 -1.31 -36.48
N ILE A 93 -11.46 -0.40 -36.24
CA ILE A 93 -11.92 0.60 -37.22
C ILE A 93 -11.48 1.96 -36.69
#